data_AF-A0A7C7KX18-F1
#
_entry.id   AF-A0A7C7KX18-F1
#
_cell.length_a   1.000
_cell.length_b   1.000
_cell.length_c   1.000
_cell.angle_alpha   90.00
_cell.angle_beta   90.00
_cell.angle_gamma   90.00
#
_symmetry.space_group_name_H-M   'P 1'
#
loop_
_entity.id
_entity.type
_entity.pdbx_description
1 polymer ?
#
loop_
_entity_poly.entity_id
_entity_poly.type
_entity_poly.pdbx_seq_one_letter_code
_entity_poly.pdbx_strand_id
1 'polypeptide(L)'
;MNHRCSPDLVLADNALTRALRDALKAVKDEYPLLNESVEEIAVSRRFTLVRLAGGSIGIAFSGEYEPPPEELILGSVTVSELAQYAWRHPSLTSLALAAANAATNVLVEKKPRLEGL
;
A
#
# COMPACT_ATOMS: atom_id res chain seq x y z
N MET A 1 21.56 9.35 -13.67
CA MET A 1 20.49 9.89 -14.53
C MET A 1 19.30 10.21 -13.63
N ASN A 2 18.92 11.48 -13.53
CA ASN A 2 17.83 11.93 -12.66
C ASN A 2 16.50 11.66 -13.37
N HIS A 3 15.82 10.57 -13.00
CA HIS A 3 14.43 10.34 -13.41
C HIS A 3 13.54 11.30 -12.63
N ARG A 4 13.33 12.49 -13.19
CA ARG A 4 12.25 13.38 -12.77
C ARG A 4 10.94 12.63 -13.01
N CYS A 5 10.20 12.37 -11.94
CA CYS A 5 8.77 12.05 -12.00
C CYS A 5 8.10 12.90 -13.08
N SER A 6 7.38 12.26 -13.99
CA SER A 6 6.57 12.97 -14.99
C SER A 6 5.64 13.98 -14.29
N PRO A 7 5.58 15.25 -14.74
CA PRO A 7 5.00 16.35 -13.95
C PRO A 7 3.46 16.40 -13.95
N ASP A 8 2.76 15.53 -14.67
CA ASP A 8 1.33 15.67 -14.94
C ASP A 8 0.42 14.66 -14.22
N LEU A 9 0.94 13.92 -13.24
CA LEU A 9 0.10 13.18 -12.29
C LEU A 9 -0.37 14.12 -11.17
N VAL A 10 -1.33 15.00 -11.49
CA VAL A 10 -2.11 15.69 -10.47
C VAL A 10 -2.67 14.63 -9.53
N LEU A 11 -2.17 14.59 -8.30
CA LEU A 11 -2.69 13.74 -7.23
C LEU A 11 -4.19 14.04 -7.12
N ALA A 12 -5.05 13.12 -7.58
CA ALA A 12 -6.47 13.25 -7.39
C ALA A 12 -6.76 13.16 -5.88
N ASP A 13 -6.80 14.32 -5.22
CA ASP A 13 -7.06 14.44 -3.80
C ASP A 13 -8.55 14.26 -3.52
N ASN A 14 -8.98 13.00 -3.45
CA ASN A 14 -10.34 12.63 -3.08
C ASN A 14 -10.42 12.22 -1.60
N ALA A 15 -11.64 12.15 -1.06
CA ALA A 15 -11.88 11.84 0.34
C ALA A 15 -11.31 10.48 0.77
N LEU A 16 -11.31 9.48 -0.13
CA LEU A 16 -10.77 8.15 0.15
C LEU A 16 -9.24 8.19 0.22
N THR A 17 -8.59 8.92 -0.70
CA THR A 17 -7.14 9.15 -0.68
C THR A 17 -6.69 9.79 0.63
N ARG A 18 -7.43 10.80 1.12
CA ARG A 18 -7.14 11.42 2.43
C ARG A 18 -7.33 10.44 3.58
N ALA A 19 -8.45 9.73 3.62
CA ALA A 19 -8.74 8.75 4.66
C ALA A 19 -7.66 7.66 4.77
N LEU A 20 -7.14 7.16 3.64
CA LEU A 20 -6.06 6.18 3.64
C LEU A 20 -4.75 6.75 4.20
N ARG A 21 -4.39 7.97 3.83
CA ARG A 21 -3.19 8.64 4.35
C ARG A 21 -3.30 8.88 5.85
N ASP A 22 -4.46 9.34 6.32
CA ASP A 22 -4.71 9.57 7.74
C ASP A 22 -4.61 8.27 8.55
N ALA A 23 -5.17 7.18 8.02
CA ALA A 23 -5.07 5.86 8.64
C ALA A 23 -3.61 5.36 8.71
N LEU A 24 -2.85 5.48 7.63
CA LEU A 24 -1.43 5.10 7.60
C LEU A 24 -0.58 5.95 8.53
N LYS A 25 -0.88 7.26 8.61
CA LYS A 25 -0.24 8.16 9.57
C LYS A 25 -0.50 7.70 11.01
N ALA A 26 -1.74 7.39 11.35
CA ALA A 26 -2.08 6.89 12.69
C ALA A 26 -1.34 5.59 13.04
N VAL A 27 -1.17 4.67 12.08
CA VAL A 27 -0.35 3.45 12.27
C VAL A 27 1.10 3.80 12.55
N LYS A 28 1.67 4.74 11.78
CA LYS A 28 3.08 5.16 11.93
C LYS A 28 3.33 5.87 13.26
N ASP A 29 2.39 6.70 13.70
CA ASP A 29 2.45 7.39 14.98
C ASP A 29 2.39 6.40 16.16
N GLU A 30 1.57 5.34 16.06
CA GLU A 30 1.49 4.25 17.06
C GLU A 30 2.70 3.28 16.99
N TYR A 31 3.25 3.04 15.79
CA TYR A 31 4.39 2.14 15.56
C TYR A 31 5.54 2.81 14.78
N PRO A 32 6.32 3.69 15.43
CA PRO A 32 7.40 4.43 14.75
C PRO A 32 8.52 3.56 14.18
N LEU A 33 8.67 2.33 14.69
CA LEU A 33 9.66 1.35 14.24
C LEU A 33 9.15 0.44 13.11
N LEU A 34 7.93 0.65 12.61
CA LEU A 34 7.40 -0.11 11.48
C LEU A 34 8.27 0.15 10.24
N ASN A 35 8.88 -0.91 9.71
CA ASN A 35 9.59 -0.83 8.44
C ASN A 35 8.58 -0.88 7.29
N GLU A 36 8.27 0.28 6.71
CA GLU A 36 7.36 0.43 5.57
C GLU A 36 7.97 -0.02 4.23
N SER A 37 9.23 -0.49 4.21
CA SER A 37 9.89 -0.93 2.98
C SER A 37 9.24 -2.20 2.46
N VAL A 38 8.85 -2.19 1.19
CA VAL A 38 8.29 -3.35 0.50
C VAL A 38 9.42 -4.28 0.06
N GLU A 39 9.30 -5.55 0.43
CA GLU A 39 10.22 -6.64 0.06
C GLU A 39 9.69 -7.42 -1.14
N GLU A 40 8.38 -7.67 -1.19
CA GLU A 40 7.76 -8.51 -2.20
C GLU A 40 6.43 -7.89 -2.67
N ILE A 41 6.20 -7.92 -3.98
CA ILE A 41 4.92 -7.61 -4.60
C ILE A 41 4.57 -8.78 -5.53
N ALA A 42 3.41 -9.40 -5.31
CA ALA A 42 2.86 -10.39 -6.22
C ALA A 42 1.50 -9.92 -6.74
N VAL A 43 1.42 -9.65 -8.04
CA VAL A 43 0.19 -9.25 -8.72
C VAL A 43 -0.38 -10.45 -9.46
N SER A 44 -1.55 -10.92 -9.02
CA SER A 44 -2.32 -11.95 -9.72
C SER A 44 -3.53 -11.33 -10.43
N ARG A 45 -4.28 -12.15 -11.16
CA ARG A 45 -5.47 -11.71 -11.91
C ARG A 45 -6.54 -11.04 -11.04
N ARG A 46 -6.65 -11.39 -9.75
CA ARG A 46 -7.72 -10.91 -8.86
C ARG A 46 -7.24 -10.37 -7.53
N PHE A 47 -5.99 -10.60 -7.19
CA PHE A 47 -5.44 -10.22 -5.89
C PHE A 47 -4.02 -9.71 -6.05
N THR A 48 -3.70 -8.67 -5.29
CA THR A 48 -2.33 -8.21 -5.09
C THR A 48 -1.91 -8.56 -3.67
N LEU A 49 -0.70 -9.08 -3.53
CA LEU A 49 -0.03 -9.32 -2.26
C LEU A 49 1.16 -8.36 -2.15
N VAL A 50 1.34 -7.80 -0.96
CA VAL A 50 2.52 -7.02 -0.58
C VAL A 50 3.09 -7.57 0.72
N ARG A 51 4.40 -7.80 0.74
CA ARG A 51 5.17 -8.13 1.94
C ARG A 51 6.09 -6.97 2.28
N LEU A 52 6.08 -6.56 3.54
CA LEU A 52 7.06 -5.61 4.06
C LEU A 52 8.31 -6.35 4.52
N ALA A 53 9.47 -5.70 4.49
CA ALA A 53 10.73 -6.25 4.99
C ALA A 53 10.69 -6.63 6.49
N GLY A 54 9.71 -6.10 7.24
CA GLY A 54 9.43 -6.52 8.62
C GLY A 54 8.63 -7.84 8.74
N GLY A 55 8.27 -8.48 7.63
CA GLY A 55 7.53 -9.75 7.58
C GLY A 55 6.01 -9.63 7.44
N SER A 56 5.43 -8.45 7.69
CA SER A 56 3.97 -8.23 7.60
C SER A 56 3.46 -8.35 6.16
N ILE A 57 2.31 -8.98 5.99
CA ILE A 57 1.71 -9.27 4.68
C ILE A 57 0.35 -8.57 4.57
N GLY A 58 0.05 -8.02 3.41
CA GLY A 58 -1.26 -7.51 3.07
C GLY A 58 -1.72 -8.01 1.71
N ILE A 59 -3.02 -8.27 1.60
CA ILE A 59 -3.67 -8.73 0.37
C ILE A 59 -4.83 -7.80 0.06
N ALA A 60 -5.05 -7.48 -1.21
CA ALA A 60 -6.22 -6.74 -1.66
C ALA A 60 -6.76 -7.30 -2.97
N PHE A 61 -8.09 -7.23 -3.12
CA PHE A 61 -8.77 -7.62 -4.35
C PHE A 61 -8.53 -6.59 -5.47
N SER A 62 -8.53 -7.06 -6.71
CA SER A 62 -8.50 -6.27 -7.94
C SER A 62 -9.67 -6.73 -8.81
N GLY A 63 -10.66 -5.84 -9.00
CA GLY A 63 -11.90 -6.16 -9.72
C GLY A 63 -11.71 -6.38 -11.21
N GLU A 64 -10.80 -5.60 -11.81
CA GLU A 64 -10.41 -5.70 -13.21
C GLU A 64 -8.88 -5.78 -13.25
N TYR A 65 -8.37 -6.80 -13.94
CA TYR A 65 -6.93 -6.91 -14.15
C TYR A 65 -6.52 -5.98 -15.28
N GLU A 66 -5.75 -4.96 -14.94
CA GLU A 66 -5.10 -4.09 -15.88
C GLU A 66 -3.61 -4.07 -15.49
N PRO A 67 -2.67 -4.41 -16.38
CA PRO A 67 -1.27 -4.53 -15.99
C PRO A 67 -0.76 -3.18 -15.42
N PRO A 68 -0.14 -3.16 -14.24
CA PRO A 68 0.37 -1.91 -13.67
C PRO A 68 1.50 -1.34 -14.55
N PRO A 69 1.71 -0.02 -14.58
CA PRO A 69 2.85 0.59 -15.25
C PRO A 69 4.17 -0.03 -14.76
N GLU A 70 5.05 -0.42 -15.68
CA GLU A 70 6.33 -1.12 -15.37
C GLU A 70 7.23 -0.32 -14.41
N GLU A 71 7.12 1.01 -14.46
CA GLU A 71 7.86 1.96 -13.60
C GLU A 71 7.59 1.77 -12.09
N LEU A 72 6.47 1.15 -11.73
CA LEU A 72 6.10 0.86 -10.34
C LEU A 72 6.64 -0.46 -9.81
N ILE A 73 7.17 -1.32 -10.68
CA ILE A 73 7.56 -2.69 -10.35
C ILE A 73 9.05 -2.77 -9.95
N LEU A 74 9.86 -1.74 -10.23
CA LEU A 74 11.33 -1.87 -10.29
C LEU A 74 12.14 -0.99 -9.31
N GLY A 75 11.56 -0.54 -8.20
CA GLY A 75 12.28 0.26 -7.18
C GLY A 75 12.05 -0.20 -5.74
N SER A 76 12.94 0.19 -4.84
CA SER A 76 12.66 0.15 -3.40
C SER A 76 11.53 1.14 -3.11
N VAL A 77 10.33 0.64 -2.83
CA VAL A 77 9.13 1.45 -2.56
C VAL A 77 8.67 1.26 -1.12
N THR A 78 8.06 2.30 -0.57
CA THR A 78 7.43 2.28 0.75
C THR A 78 5.92 2.18 0.64
N VAL A 79 5.28 1.72 1.72
CA VAL A 79 3.81 1.74 1.83
C VAL A 79 3.23 3.14 1.58
N SER A 80 3.85 4.16 2.18
CA SER A 80 3.43 5.56 2.02
C SER A 80 3.48 6.03 0.56
N GLU A 81 4.49 5.62 -0.21
CA GLU A 81 4.57 5.91 -1.65
C GLU A 81 3.53 5.11 -2.43
N LEU A 82 3.29 3.84 -2.11
CA LEU A 82 2.28 3.04 -2.82
C LEU A 82 0.86 3.54 -2.55
N ALA A 83 0.57 4.01 -1.34
CA ALA A 83 -0.72 4.54 -0.94
C ALA A 83 -1.19 5.71 -1.82
N GLN A 84 -0.25 6.46 -2.42
CA GLN A 84 -0.59 7.59 -3.28
C GLN A 84 -1.27 7.19 -4.59
N TYR A 85 -1.13 5.92 -5.01
CA TYR A 85 -1.72 5.39 -6.24
C TYR A 85 -3.13 4.82 -6.07
N ALA A 86 -3.65 4.82 -4.83
CA ALA A 86 -5.01 4.39 -4.57
C ALA A 86 -6.02 5.23 -5.37
N TRP A 87 -7.05 4.55 -5.88
CA TRP A 87 -8.14 5.12 -6.68
C TRP A 87 -7.75 5.76 -8.03
N ARG A 88 -6.55 5.50 -8.55
CA ARG A 88 -6.13 5.97 -9.89
C ARG A 88 -6.39 4.95 -10.99
N HIS A 89 -6.19 3.68 -10.68
CA HIS A 89 -6.24 2.55 -11.61
C HIS A 89 -6.56 1.27 -10.82
N PRO A 90 -7.33 0.32 -11.35
CA PRO A 90 -7.78 -0.86 -10.59
C PRO A 90 -6.64 -1.64 -9.94
N SER A 91 -5.58 -1.95 -10.69
CA SER A 91 -4.45 -2.73 -10.17
C SER A 91 -3.51 -1.90 -9.28
N LEU A 92 -3.43 -0.58 -9.50
CA LEU A 92 -2.67 0.30 -8.60
C LEU A 92 -3.39 0.53 -7.28
N THR A 93 -4.72 0.57 -7.34
CA THR A 93 -5.56 0.64 -6.15
C THR A 93 -5.43 -0.64 -5.35
N SER A 94 -5.47 -1.79 -6.02
CA SER A 94 -5.22 -3.08 -5.38
C SER A 94 -3.83 -3.12 -4.72
N LEU A 95 -2.79 -2.67 -5.42
CA LEU A 95 -1.44 -2.59 -4.86
C LEU A 95 -1.36 -1.67 -3.63
N ALA A 96 -1.91 -0.46 -3.73
CA ALA A 96 -1.92 0.52 -2.65
C ALA A 96 -2.67 -0.02 -1.41
N LEU A 97 -3.81 -0.67 -1.61
CA LEU A 97 -4.59 -1.28 -0.54
C LEU A 97 -3.90 -2.50 0.05
N ALA A 98 -3.23 -3.33 -0.74
CA ALA A 98 -2.44 -4.45 -0.25
C ALA A 98 -1.28 -3.96 0.63
N ALA A 99 -0.58 -2.90 0.21
CA ALA A 99 0.47 -2.28 1.02
C ALA A 99 -0.07 -1.71 2.33
N ALA A 100 -1.23 -1.03 2.29
CA ALA A 100 -1.86 -0.50 3.49
C ALA A 100 -2.35 -1.61 4.45
N ASN A 101 -2.85 -2.71 3.91
CA ASN A 101 -3.21 -3.89 4.69
C ASN A 101 -1.95 -4.51 5.34
N ALA A 102 -0.82 -4.52 4.65
CA ALA A 102 0.44 -5.03 5.20
C ALA A 102 0.92 -4.16 6.38
N ALA A 103 0.86 -2.83 6.24
CA ALA A 103 1.21 -1.91 7.30
C ALA A 103 0.27 -1.99 8.50
N THR A 104 -1.05 -2.10 8.26
CA THR A 104 -2.04 -2.19 9.33
C THR A 104 -2.09 -3.57 9.99
N ASN A 105 -1.59 -4.64 9.35
CA ASN A 105 -1.54 -5.98 9.95
C ASN A 105 -0.76 -6.02 11.26
N VAL A 106 0.21 -5.11 11.44
CA VAL A 106 0.97 -4.97 12.70
C VAL A 106 0.05 -4.65 13.91
N LEU A 107 -1.08 -3.96 13.68
CA LEU A 107 -2.08 -3.69 14.71
C LEU A 107 -2.71 -5.00 15.21
N VAL A 108 -3.01 -5.92 14.31
CA VAL A 108 -3.64 -7.21 14.61
C VAL A 108 -2.63 -8.12 15.32
N GLU A 109 -1.40 -8.19 14.83
CA GLU A 109 -0.34 -9.03 15.43
C GLU A 109 0.02 -8.57 16.85
N LYS A 110 0.02 -7.26 17.11
CA LYS A 110 0.39 -6.69 18.42
C LYS A 110 -0.78 -6.50 19.38
N LYS A 111 -2.03 -6.52 18.90
CA LYS A 111 -3.25 -6.53 19.72
C LYS A 111 -4.11 -7.76 19.35
N PRO A 112 -3.62 -8.99 19.64
CA PRO A 112 -4.29 -10.23 19.20
C PRO A 112 -5.63 -10.49 19.90
N ARG A 113 -6.00 -9.69 20.91
CA ARG A 113 -7.28 -9.79 21.60
C ARG A 113 -8.20 -8.67 21.16
N LEU A 114 -9.16 -9.01 20.32
CA LEU A 114 -10.40 -8.26 20.21
C LEU A 114 -11.28 -8.74 21.37
N GLU A 115 -11.37 -7.95 22.45
CA GLU A 115 -12.34 -8.26 23.50
C GLU A 115 -13.76 -8.10 22.92
N GLY A 116 -14.52 -9.20 22.85
CA GLY A 116 -15.93 -9.18 22.43
C GLY A 116 -16.25 -9.77 21.05
N LEU A 117 -15.33 -10.54 20.45
CA LEU A 117 -15.65 -11.47 19.35
C LEU A 117 -15.54 -12.93 19.82
#